data_AF-A0A972YRY2-F1
#
_entry.id   AF-A0A972YRY2-F1
#
_cell.length_a   1.000
_cell.length_b   1.000
_cell.length_c   1.000
_cell.angle_alpha   90.00
_cell.angle_beta   90.00
_cell.angle_gamma   90.00
#
_symmetry.space_group_name_H-M   'P 1'
#
loop_
_entity.id
_entity.type
_entity.pdbx_description
1 polymer ?
#
loop_
_entity_poly.entity_id
_entity_poly.type
_entity_poly.pdbx_seq_one_letter_code
_entity_poly.pdbx_strand_id
1 'polypeptide(L)' 'MQELPPLTLVKTWLDVVQQLDIPITIRDKRSKLLNYYFGSIAQAQIYVEENDDYCQRVS' A
#
# COMPACT_ATOMS: atom_id res chain seq x y z
N MET A 1 -16.57 -10.70 1.94
CA MET A 1 -15.65 -9.56 2.15
C MET A 1 -14.28 -9.99 1.64
N GLN A 2 -13.59 -9.15 0.88
CA GLN A 2 -12.24 -9.46 0.45
C GLN A 2 -11.30 -9.22 1.64
N GLU A 3 -10.48 -10.20 2.00
CA GLU A 3 -9.50 -10.01 3.07
C GLU A 3 -8.49 -8.95 2.65
N LEU A 4 -8.21 -8.02 3.56
CA LEU A 4 -7.20 -7.00 3.31
C LEU A 4 -5.80 -7.62 3.37
N PRO A 5 -4.88 -7.20 2.48
CA PRO A 5 -3.49 -7.62 2.56
C PRO A 5 -2.84 -7.16 3.88
N PRO A 6 -1.79 -7.85 4.37
CA PRO A 6 -1.05 -7.42 5.55
C PRO A 6 -0.52 -5.98 5.40
N LEU A 7 -0.56 -5.20 6.48
CA LEU A 7 -0.16 -3.78 6.48
C LEU A 7 1.24 -3.57 5.88
N THR A 8 2.22 -4.40 6.26
CA THR A 8 3.58 -4.37 5.71
C THR A 8 3.60 -4.49 4.18
N LEU A 9 2.75 -5.35 3.63
CA LEU A 9 2.67 -5.55 2.17
C LEU A 9 2.10 -4.33 1.46
N VAL A 10 1.10 -3.67 2.06
CA VAL A 10 0.53 -2.42 1.54
C VAL A 10 1.59 -1.32 1.51
N LYS A 11 2.35 -1.16 2.60
CA LYS A 11 3.47 -0.22 2.67
C LYS A 11 4.51 -0.48 1.58
N THR A 12 4.94 -1.73 1.44
CA THR A 12 5.91 -2.11 0.39
C THR A 12 5.38 -1.80 -1.01
N TRP A 13 4.10 -2.02 -1.29
CA TRP A 13 3.52 -1.67 -2.58
C TRP A 13 3.46 -0.17 -2.81
N LEU A 14 3.15 0.63 -1.78
CA LEU A 14 3.16 2.09 -1.85
C LEU A 14 4.58 2.61 -2.12
N ASP A 15 5.58 2.11 -1.41
CA ASP A 15 7.00 2.45 -1.62
C ASP A 15 7.41 2.16 -3.07
N VAL A 16 7.04 0.98 -3.58
CA VAL A 16 7.33 0.58 -4.97
C VAL A 16 6.70 1.51 -5.99
N VAL A 17 5.46 1.98 -5.79
CA VAL A 17 4.79 2.87 -6.74
C VAL A 17 5.49 4.24 -6.81
N GLN A 18 6.07 4.71 -5.70
CA GLN A 18 6.75 6.01 -5.59
C GLN A 18 8.19 6.00 -6.11
N GLN A 19 8.87 4.84 -6.11
CA GLN A 19 10.24 4.68 -6.58
C GLN A 19 10.35 4.71 -8.12
N LEU A 20 10.96 5.78 -8.66
CA LEU A 20 11.07 6.00 -10.12
C LEU A 20 12.11 5.10 -10.80
N ASP A 21 13.04 4.53 -10.05
CA ASP A 21 14.05 3.57 -10.50
C ASP A 21 13.47 2.17 -10.75
N ILE A 22 12.28 1.87 -10.20
CA ILE A 22 11.58 0.62 -10.48
C ILE A 22 10.90 0.69 -11.86
N PRO A 23 11.03 -0.37 -12.69
CA PRO A 23 10.37 -0.41 -14.00
C PRO A 23 8.88 -0.13 -13.93
N ILE A 24 8.38 0.71 -14.85
CA ILE A 24 6.98 1.15 -14.89
C ILE A 24 5.98 -0.02 -14.87
N THR A 25 6.32 -1.14 -15.52
CA THR A 25 5.47 -2.34 -15.57
C THR A 25 5.27 -2.98 -14.20
N ILE A 26 6.25 -2.86 -13.29
CA ILE A 26 6.16 -3.34 -11.90
C ILE A 26 5.34 -2.36 -11.07
N ARG A 27 5.60 -1.05 -11.22
CA ARG A 27 4.86 0.02 -10.55
C ARG A 27 3.36 -0.07 -10.89
N ASP A 28 3.03 -0.24 -12.16
CA ASP A 28 1.65 -0.40 -12.63
C ASP A 28 0.96 -1.63 -12.03
N LYS A 29 1.69 -2.75 -11.89
CA LYS A 29 1.15 -3.95 -11.22
C LYS A 29 0.83 -3.67 -9.74
N ARG A 30 1.67 -2.90 -9.04
CA ARG A 30 1.40 -2.50 -7.65
C ARG A 30 0.27 -1.50 -7.54
N SER A 31 0.21 -0.50 -8.42
CA SER A 31 -0.90 0.45 -8.50
C SER A 31 -2.23 -0.28 -8.73
N LYS A 32 -2.28 -1.28 -9.62
CA LYS A 32 -3.48 -2.10 -9.84
C LYS A 32 -3.92 -2.87 -8.59
N LEU A 33 -2.97 -3.45 -7.84
CA LEU A 33 -3.29 -4.14 -6.59
C LEU A 33 -3.82 -3.17 -5.53
N LEU A 34 -3.18 -2.02 -5.36
CA LEU A 34 -3.64 -0.99 -4.43
C LEU A 34 -5.05 -0.51 -4.80
N ASN A 35 -5.31 -0.24 -6.08
CA ASN A 35 -6.65 0.14 -6.55
C ASN A 35 -7.68 -0.97 -6.35
N TYR A 36 -7.29 -2.24 -6.51
CA TYR A 36 -8.19 -3.38 -6.31
C TYR A 36 -8.63 -3.54 -4.86
N TYR A 37 -7.73 -3.35 -3.88
CA TYR A 37 -8.06 -3.49 -2.46
C TYR A 37 -8.64 -2.22 -1.82
N PHE A 38 -8.19 -1.04 -2.24
CA PHE A 38 -8.48 0.23 -1.57
C PHE A 38 -9.23 1.24 -2.45
N GLY A 39 -9.50 0.90 -3.71
CA GLY A 39 -10.16 1.79 -4.68
C GLY A 39 -9.27 2.88 -5.25
N SER A 40 -8.26 3.34 -4.52
CA SER A 40 -7.23 4.26 -5.01
C SER A 40 -5.94 4.17 -4.19
N ILE A 41 -4.84 4.66 -4.75
CA ILE A 41 -3.56 4.82 -4.03
C ILE A 41 -3.72 5.73 -2.81
N ALA A 42 -4.47 6.83 -2.91
CA ALA A 42 -4.70 7.76 -1.81
C ALA A 42 -5.43 7.09 -0.63
N GLN A 43 -6.45 6.28 -0.92
CA GLN A 43 -7.15 5.51 0.12
C GLN A 43 -6.24 4.44 0.77
N ALA A 44 -5.33 3.83 0.01
CA ALA A 44 -4.34 2.92 0.57
C ALA A 44 -3.33 3.64 1.49
N GLN A 45 -2.97 4.89 1.19
CA GLN A 45 -2.11 5.71 2.06
C GLN A 45 -2.80 6.04 3.38
N ILE A 46 -4.06 6.51 3.32
CA ILE A 46 -4.89 6.77 4.51
C ILE A 46 -5.02 5.50 5.36
N TYR A 47 -5.32 4.36 4.74
CA TYR A 47 -5.38 3.08 5.44
C TYR A 47 -4.07 2.76 6.18
N VAL A 48 -2.92 2.99 5.54
CA VAL A 48 -1.63 2.79 6.21
C VAL A 48 -1.46 3.77 7.38
N GLU A 49 -1.72 5.05 7.20
CA GLU A 49 -1.60 6.06 8.26
C GLU A 49 -2.46 5.73 9.48
N GLU A 50 -3.72 5.34 9.27
CA GLU A 50 -4.65 4.97 10.34
C GLU A 50 -4.23 3.70 11.11
N ASN A 51 -3.50 2.79 10.47
CA ASN A 51 -3.12 1.50 11.04
C ASN A 51 -1.64 1.45 11.48
N ASP A 52 -0.80 2.38 11.04
CA ASP A 52 0.63 2.42 11.40
C ASP A 52 0.85 3.00 12.80
N ASP A 53 0.02 3.95 13.21
CA ASP A 53 -0.02 4.47 14.59
C ASP A 53 -0.25 3.36 15.62
N TYR A 54 -0.93 2.27 15.23
CA TYR A 54 -1.09 1.10 16.09
C TYR A 54 0.23 0.38 16.31
N CYS A 55 1.07 0.20 15.28
CA CYS A 55 2.35 -0.51 15.40
C CYS A 55 3.39 0.24 16.24
N GLN A 56 3.43 1.58 16.19
CA GLN A 56 4.39 2.37 16.98
C GLN A 56 4.05 2.42 18.48
N ARG A 57 2.79 2.17 18.86
CA ARG A 57 2.34 2.19 20.27
C ARG A 57 2.53 0.87 21.02
N VAL A 58 2.94 -0.20 20.34
CA VAL A 58 3.18 -1.53 20.96
C VAL A 58 4.67 -1.90 21.02
N SER A 59 5.57 -0.93 20.81
CA SER A 59 7.03 -1.10 20.90
C SER A 59 7.60 -0.57 22.22
#